data_AF-A0A090SVG4-F1
#
_entry.id   AF-A0A090SVG4-F1
#
_cell.length_a   1.000
_cell.length_b   1.000
_cell.length_c   1.000
_cell.angle_alpha   90.00
_cell.angle_beta   90.00
_cell.angle_gamma   90.00
#
_symmetry.space_group_name_H-M   'P 1'
#
loop_
_entity.id
_entity.type
_entity.pdbx_description
1 polymer ?
#
loop_
_entity_poly.entity_id
_entity_poly.type
_entity_poly.pdbx_seq_one_letter_code
_entity_poly.pdbx_strand_id
1 'polypeptide(L)'
;MAAKGSLDGYDLSLKASASGKEIPDVAVDLVGKGDLEQIDLSKLSIDSLGGNVSGQVMANWAAPVNWQGDINLTNIQPGLQWPDAEGNISGTLLPRAL
;
A
#
# COMPACT_ATOMS: atom_id res chain seq x y z
N MET A 1 6.22 -19.75 19.19
CA MET A 1 5.12 -18.76 19.17
C MET A 1 4.00 -19.40 18.37
N ALA A 2 2.80 -19.54 18.93
CA ALA A 2 1.66 -20.14 18.23
C ALA A 2 0.51 -19.13 18.30
N ALA A 3 0.11 -18.60 17.14
CA ALA A 3 -1.16 -17.92 17.03
C ALA A 3 -2.26 -18.99 17.03
N LYS A 4 -3.31 -18.81 17.83
CA LYS A 4 -4.45 -19.72 17.91
C LYS A 4 -5.68 -18.96 17.44
N GLY A 5 -6.11 -19.26 16.22
CA GLY A 5 -7.23 -18.63 15.51
C GLY A 5 -7.25 -19.16 14.07
N SER A 6 -8.43 -19.28 13.46
CA SER A 6 -8.51 -19.68 12.05
C SER A 6 -8.32 -18.45 11.17
N LEU A 7 -7.43 -18.54 10.18
CA LEU A 7 -7.25 -17.51 9.14
C LEU A 7 -8.14 -17.81 7.92
N ASP A 8 -9.26 -18.51 8.12
CA ASP A 8 -10.30 -18.75 7.10
C ASP A 8 -10.89 -17.42 6.57
N GLY A 9 -10.73 -16.34 7.33
CA GLY A 9 -11.12 -14.99 6.94
C GLY A 9 -10.79 -13.98 8.03
N TYR A 10 -10.31 -12.80 7.64
CA TYR A 10 -10.02 -11.69 8.54
C TYR A 10 -10.38 -10.35 7.89
N ASP A 11 -10.72 -9.36 8.73
CA ASP A 11 -10.77 -7.95 8.37
C ASP A 11 -9.47 -7.27 8.80
N LEU A 12 -8.97 -6.39 7.94
CA LEU A 12 -7.77 -5.59 8.16
C LEU A 12 -8.16 -4.11 8.29
N SER A 13 -7.72 -3.48 9.37
CA SER A 13 -7.71 -2.03 9.52
C SER A 13 -6.38 -1.64 10.16
N LEU A 14 -5.51 -1.01 9.38
CA LEU A 14 -4.19 -0.59 9.81
C LEU A 14 -4.06 0.92 9.66
N LYS A 15 -3.73 1.59 10.76
CA LYS A 15 -3.24 2.96 10.76
C LYS A 15 -1.87 2.98 11.40
N ALA A 16 -0.87 3.42 10.64
CA ALA A 16 0.50 3.47 11.08
C ALA A 16 1.16 4.76 10.62
N SER A 17 2.17 5.21 11.36
CA SER A 17 3.06 6.28 10.93
C SER A 17 4.50 5.89 11.22
N ALA A 18 5.40 6.38 10.37
CA ALA A 18 6.84 6.19 10.55
C ALA A 18 7.58 7.44 10.09
N SER A 19 8.75 7.65 10.66
CA SER A 19 9.68 8.71 10.26
C SER A 19 11.09 8.34 10.68
N GLY A 20 12.08 8.91 9.99
CA GLY A 20 13.48 8.70 10.30
C GLY A 20 14.41 9.44 9.34
N LYS A 21 15.70 9.25 9.53
CA LYS A 21 16.71 9.87 8.65
C LYS A 21 16.59 9.38 7.20
N GLU A 22 16.33 8.08 7.02
CA GLU A 22 16.25 7.44 5.71
C GLU A 22 14.81 7.12 5.28
N ILE A 23 13.85 7.33 6.18
CA ILE A 23 12.42 7.08 5.94
C ILE A 23 11.72 8.43 6.06
N PRO A 24 11.14 8.98 4.97
CA PRO A 24 10.40 10.23 5.07
C PRO A 24 9.21 10.07 6.02
N ASP A 25 8.73 11.19 6.55
CA ASP A 25 7.47 11.20 7.27
C ASP A 25 6.38 10.54 6.42
N VAL A 26 5.82 9.45 6.93
CA VAL A 26 4.82 8.65 6.24
C VAL A 26 3.68 8.33 7.18
N ALA A 27 2.46 8.49 6.69
CA ALA A 27 1.23 8.02 7.33
C ALA A 27 0.54 7.03 6.40
N VAL A 28 0.20 5.85 6.93
CA VAL A 28 -0.41 4.74 6.20
C VAL A 28 -1.79 4.46 6.79
N ASP A 29 -2.80 4.33 5.94
CA ASP A 29 -4.15 3.89 6.28
C ASP A 29 -4.59 2.82 5.28
N LEU A 30 -4.70 1.57 5.77
CA LEU A 30 -5.15 0.42 5.00
C LEU A 30 -6.45 -0.13 5.57
N VAL A 31 -7.39 -0.44 4.68
CA VAL A 31 -8.61 -1.20 5.01
C VAL A 31 -8.75 -2.31 4.00
N GLY A 32 -9.10 -3.51 4.47
CA GLY A 32 -9.31 -4.64 3.60
C GLY A 32 -9.79 -5.87 4.34
N LYS A 33 -9.75 -6.99 3.65
CA LYS A 33 -10.08 -8.31 4.16
C LYS A 33 -9.24 -9.36 3.44
N GLY A 34 -9.12 -10.54 4.01
CA GLY A 34 -8.37 -11.61 3.39
C GLY A 34 -8.49 -12.92 4.14
N ASP A 35 -7.73 -13.90 3.69
CA ASP A 35 -7.59 -15.21 4.31
C ASP A 35 -6.15 -15.71 4.05
N LEU A 36 -5.91 -17.02 4.16
CA LEU A 36 -4.60 -17.61 3.91
C LEU A 36 -4.15 -17.57 2.45
N GLU A 37 -5.05 -17.29 1.52
CA GLU A 37 -4.87 -17.42 0.08
C GLU A 37 -5.04 -16.10 -0.68
N GLN A 38 -5.70 -15.10 -0.08
CA GLN A 38 -5.94 -13.82 -0.73
C GLN A 38 -6.01 -12.62 0.20
N ILE A 39 -5.85 -11.43 -0.39
CA ILE A 39 -6.15 -10.15 0.23
C ILE A 39 -6.90 -9.24 -0.76
N ASP A 40 -7.86 -8.50 -0.25
CA ASP A 40 -8.61 -7.46 -0.93
C ASP A 40 -8.52 -6.18 -0.08
N LEU A 41 -7.64 -5.26 -0.51
CA LEU A 41 -7.49 -3.93 0.06
C LEU A 41 -8.44 -2.97 -0.65
N SER A 42 -9.58 -2.71 0.01
CA SER A 42 -10.55 -1.70 -0.42
C SER A 42 -10.08 -0.27 -0.17
N LYS A 43 -9.06 -0.09 0.67
CA LYS A 43 -8.36 1.18 0.86
C LYS A 43 -6.87 0.94 1.04
N LEU A 44 -6.08 1.58 0.18
CA LEU A 44 -4.69 1.91 0.40
C LEU A 44 -4.58 3.44 0.39
N SER A 45 -3.99 4.03 1.42
CA SER A 45 -3.64 5.46 1.44
C SER A 45 -2.30 5.63 2.16
N ILE A 46 -1.38 6.31 1.52
CA ILE A 46 -0.04 6.61 2.04
C ILE A 46 0.22 8.08 1.79
N ASP A 47 0.23 8.88 2.85
CA ASP A 47 0.62 10.29 2.79
C ASP A 47 2.11 10.40 3.09
N SER A 48 2.88 10.98 2.16
CA SER A 48 4.30 11.22 2.34
C SER A 48 4.80 12.24 1.33
N LEU A 49 5.92 12.89 1.63
CA LEU A 49 6.62 13.78 0.70
C LEU A 49 5.69 14.83 0.04
N GLY A 50 4.78 15.40 0.83
CA GLY A 50 3.85 16.45 0.37
C GLY A 50 2.77 15.97 -0.61
N GLY A 51 2.60 14.67 -0.78
CA GLY A 51 1.63 14.06 -1.68
C GLY A 51 0.97 12.81 -1.07
N ASN A 52 0.27 12.08 -1.92
CA ASN A 52 -0.50 10.89 -1.54
C ASN A 52 -0.35 9.77 -2.57
N VAL A 53 -0.24 8.54 -2.09
CA VAL A 53 -0.47 7.32 -2.87
C VAL A 53 -1.76 6.69 -2.36
N SER A 54 -2.75 6.53 -3.22
CA SER A 54 -4.02 5.91 -2.85
C SER A 54 -4.48 4.89 -3.87
N GLY A 55 -5.31 3.95 -3.45
CA GLY A 55 -5.79 2.93 -4.37
C GLY A 55 -6.52 1.77 -3.74
N GLN A 56 -6.76 0.77 -4.58
CA GLN A 56 -7.32 -0.53 -4.22
C GLN A 56 -6.45 -1.62 -4.84
N VAL A 57 -6.27 -2.72 -4.11
CA VAL A 57 -5.40 -3.84 -4.54
C VAL A 57 -6.06 -5.15 -4.15
N MET A 58 -6.07 -6.10 -5.08
CA MET A 58 -6.41 -7.49 -4.80
C MET A 58 -5.22 -8.37 -5.21
N ALA A 59 -4.90 -9.35 -4.37
CA ALA A 59 -3.96 -10.42 -4.71
C ALA A 59 -4.49 -11.75 -4.18
N ASN A 60 -4.45 -12.78 -5.01
CA ASN A 60 -4.74 -14.15 -4.67
C ASN A 60 -3.53 -15.01 -5.08
N TRP A 61 -3.01 -15.81 -4.14
CA TRP A 61 -1.83 -16.65 -4.33
C TRP A 61 -2.13 -18.14 -4.17
N ALA A 62 -3.40 -18.56 -4.26
CA ALA A 62 -3.81 -19.96 -4.10
C ALA A 62 -3.17 -20.88 -5.15
N ALA A 63 -3.25 -20.50 -6.44
CA ALA A 63 -2.47 -20.99 -7.60
C ALA A 63 -3.30 -20.83 -8.89
N PRO A 64 -2.74 -20.24 -9.98
CA PRO A 64 -1.54 -19.40 -10.02
C PRO A 64 -1.74 -18.07 -9.24
N VAL A 65 -0.67 -17.30 -9.07
CA VAL A 65 -0.76 -15.97 -8.43
C VAL A 65 -1.45 -15.00 -9.39
N ASN A 66 -2.60 -14.47 -8.98
CA ASN A 66 -3.33 -13.43 -9.69
C ASN A 66 -3.36 -12.17 -8.82
N TRP A 67 -3.06 -11.02 -9.43
CA TRP A 67 -3.14 -9.75 -8.71
C TRP A 67 -3.57 -8.64 -9.65
N GLN A 68 -4.20 -7.63 -9.07
CA GLN A 68 -4.59 -6.41 -9.75
C GLN A 68 -4.49 -5.22 -8.80
N GLY A 69 -4.13 -4.07 -9.32
CA GLY A 69 -4.16 -2.81 -8.59
C GLY A 69 -4.75 -1.68 -9.41
N ASP A 70 -5.39 -0.74 -8.72
CA ASP A 70 -5.64 0.61 -9.20
C ASP A 70 -5.02 1.57 -8.20
N ILE A 71 -3.86 2.13 -8.57
CA ILE A 71 -3.03 2.93 -7.68
C ILE A 71 -2.80 4.30 -8.31
N ASN A 72 -3.10 5.35 -7.56
CA ASN A 72 -2.97 6.73 -7.97
C ASN A 72 -1.92 7.41 -7.08
N LEU A 73 -0.96 8.06 -7.74
CA LEU A 73 0.07 8.88 -7.11
C LEU A 73 -0.26 10.33 -7.41
N THR A 74 -0.30 11.16 -6.38
CA THR A 74 -0.58 12.59 -6.49
C THR A 74 0.49 13.37 -5.76
N ASN A 75 1.20 14.21 -6.51
CA ASN A 75 2.09 15.25 -5.99
C ASN A 75 3.22 14.77 -5.06
N ILE A 76 3.80 13.59 -5.33
CA ILE A 76 4.91 13.06 -4.54
C ILE A 76 6.19 13.83 -4.88
N GLN A 77 6.83 14.46 -3.90
CA GLN A 77 8.00 15.33 -4.10
C GLN A 77 9.24 14.79 -3.37
N PRO A 78 10.06 13.93 -4.01
CA PRO A 78 11.21 13.31 -3.34
C PRO A 78 12.24 14.32 -2.81
N GLY A 79 12.35 15.49 -3.47
CA GLY A 79 13.21 16.60 -3.08
C GLY A 79 13.01 17.12 -1.65
N LEU A 80 11.85 16.85 -1.02
CA LEU A 80 11.59 17.22 0.38
C LEU A 80 12.43 16.40 1.37
N GLN A 81 12.84 15.19 1.00
CA GLN A 81 13.69 14.33 1.83
C GLN A 81 15.11 14.22 1.28
N TRP A 82 15.24 14.13 -0.06
CA TRP A 82 16.51 13.93 -0.75
C TRP A 82 16.73 15.08 -1.73
N PRO A 83 17.54 16.10 -1.36
CA PRO A 83 17.73 17.29 -2.18
C PRO A 83 18.21 17.00 -3.61
N ASP A 84 18.99 15.93 -3.81
CA ASP A 84 19.51 15.53 -5.12
C ASP A 84 18.44 14.85 -6.02
N ALA A 85 17.27 14.52 -5.48
CA ALA A 85 16.16 13.86 -6.16
C ALA A 85 15.00 14.84 -6.42
N GLU A 86 15.28 15.91 -7.16
CA GLU A 86 14.26 16.89 -7.56
C GLU A 86 13.17 16.26 -8.43
N GLY A 87 11.93 16.68 -8.24
CA GLY A 87 10.81 16.28 -9.09
C GLY A 87 9.47 16.28 -8.39
N ASN A 88 8.42 16.09 -9.19
CA ASN A 88 7.05 15.92 -8.75
C ASN A 88 6.43 14.76 -9.53
N ILE A 89 6.07 13.70 -8.82
CA ILE A 89 5.59 12.44 -9.41
C ILE A 89 4.08 12.35 -9.19
N SER A 90 3.35 12.23 -10.30
CA SER A 90 1.92 11.95 -10.31
C SER A 90 1.60 10.98 -11.45
N GLY A 91 0.57 10.17 -11.29
CA GLY A 91 0.13 9.23 -12.31
C GLY A 91 -0.69 8.08 -11.75
N THR A 92 -1.11 7.19 -12.64
CA THR A 92 -1.92 6.01 -12.30
C THR A 92 -1.19 4.74 -12.73
N LEU A 93 -1.19 3.73 -11.87
CA LEU A 93 -0.65 2.40 -12.11
C LEU A 93 -1.81 1.39 -12.08
N LEU A 94 -1.91 0.59 -13.13
CA LEU A 94 -2.93 -0.45 -13.29
C LEU A 94 -2.27 -1.84 -13.47
N PRO A 95 -1.46 -2.28 -12.50
CA PRO A 95 -0.71 -3.51 -12.69
C PRO A 95 -1.61 -4.74 -12.57
N ARG A 96 -1.28 -5.81 -13.31
CA ARG A 96 -2.08 -7.05 -13.36
C ARG A 96 -1.23 -8.28 -13.73
N ALA A 97 -1.54 -9.45 -13.16
CA ALA A 97 -1.07 -10.75 -13.66
C ALA A 97 -2.21 -11.79 -13.74
N LEU A 98 -2.01 -12.82 -14.56
CA LEU A 98 -2.96 -13.88 -14.89
C LEU A 98 -2.82 -15.09 -13.98
#